data_AF-A0A1H1AE61-F1
#
_entry.id   AF-A0A1H1AE61-F1
#
_cell.length_a   1.000
_cell.length_b   1.000
_cell.length_c   1.000
_cell.angle_alpha   90.00
_cell.angle_beta   90.00
_cell.angle_gamma   90.00
#
_symmetry.space_group_name_H-M   'P 1'
#
loop_
_entity.id
_entity.type
_entity.pdbx_description
1 polymer ?
#
loop_
_entity_poly.entity_id
_entity_poly.type
_entity_poly.pdbx_seq_one_letter_code
_entity_poly.pdbx_strand_id
1 'polypeptide(L)'
;MKQPAKTDIAVLLLFFNRADTFRQVFEAVKEARPSKLFLYQDGPRGERDMAGIEACRAIVSDENIDWECEVHRMYQEKNYGCDPSEYISQKWAFSIVDKCMVLEDDDVPSQSFFPFCKEMLDKYENDERISMISGFNIDEVTEDCPYDYFFTSTFGIWGWASWRRVIDQWDGQYSFLDDAYNMAQLKALAEQRKYRKDMIKMFRNHRATGKEYYESIFWASMLFNSGLAILPSKNQINNLGLMADSTHFTASAKTTPKRFLKIFTMKRYELEFPLKHPRYVIENVGYKDRLYKILAWRHPLTKISYSLEELWLNIRYGQFGNISKAFTRRIRKWLGTEKHA
;
A
#
# COMPACT_ATOMS: atom_id res chain seq x y z
N MET A 1 7.52 28.67 -20.20
CA MET A 1 6.17 28.19 -20.59
C MET A 1 6.01 26.80 -20.01
N LYS A 2 4.91 26.53 -19.29
CA LYS A 2 4.69 25.21 -18.68
C LYS A 2 4.49 24.17 -19.78
N GLN A 3 4.99 22.96 -19.57
CA GLN A 3 4.78 21.85 -20.49
C GLN A 3 3.32 21.35 -20.40
N PRO A 4 2.72 20.78 -21.45
CA PRO A 4 1.38 20.21 -21.35
C PRO A 4 1.37 18.95 -20.46
N ALA A 5 0.24 18.71 -19.79
CA ALA A 5 -0.01 17.43 -19.11
C ALA A 5 0.01 16.26 -20.12
N LYS A 6 0.50 15.08 -19.70
CA LYS A 6 0.44 13.85 -20.55
C LYS A 6 -0.79 12.99 -20.25
N THR A 7 -1.38 13.16 -19.07
CA THR A 7 -2.51 12.35 -18.61
C THR A 7 -3.42 13.19 -17.72
N ASP A 8 -4.71 12.93 -17.79
CA ASP A 8 -5.76 13.58 -17.01
C ASP A 8 -6.06 12.87 -15.67
N ILE A 9 -5.28 11.84 -15.31
CA ILE A 9 -5.38 11.20 -14.00
C ILE A 9 -4.97 12.16 -12.87
N ALA A 10 -5.73 12.16 -11.78
CA ALA A 10 -5.34 12.82 -10.55
C ALA A 10 -4.42 11.94 -9.70
N VAL A 11 -3.35 12.52 -9.15
CA VAL A 11 -2.39 11.80 -8.30
C VAL A 11 -2.31 12.44 -6.92
N LEU A 12 -2.59 11.66 -5.88
CA LEU A 12 -2.34 11.97 -4.49
C LEU A 12 -0.94 11.49 -4.09
N LEU A 13 -0.10 12.43 -3.65
CA LEU A 13 1.15 12.18 -2.99
C LEU A 13 0.96 12.36 -1.49
N LEU A 14 1.14 11.27 -0.75
CA LEU A 14 1.17 11.26 0.70
C LEU A 14 2.63 11.18 1.15
N PHE A 15 3.08 12.17 1.92
CA PHE A 15 4.47 12.22 2.35
C PHE A 15 4.63 12.80 3.76
N PHE A 16 5.80 12.60 4.35
CA PHE A 16 6.11 13.17 5.66
C PHE A 16 7.44 13.93 5.65
N ASN A 17 8.54 13.26 6.01
CA ASN A 17 9.84 13.90 6.22
C ASN A 17 11.02 13.15 5.58
N ARG A 18 10.76 12.18 4.69
CA ARG A 18 11.77 11.35 3.99
C ARG A 18 12.09 11.91 2.60
N ALA A 19 12.82 13.01 2.53
CA ALA A 19 13.07 13.72 1.28
C ALA A 19 13.78 12.87 0.20
N ASP A 20 14.66 11.94 0.57
CA ASP A 20 15.44 11.15 -0.40
C ASP A 20 14.61 10.14 -1.18
N THR A 21 13.70 9.42 -0.50
CA THR A 21 12.76 8.51 -1.18
C THR A 21 11.67 9.32 -1.88
N PHE A 22 11.17 10.37 -1.22
CA PHE A 22 10.10 11.19 -1.79
C PHE A 22 10.52 11.84 -3.11
N ARG A 23 11.78 12.29 -3.22
CA ARG A 23 12.32 12.84 -4.47
C ARG A 23 12.18 11.84 -5.62
N GLN A 24 12.51 10.57 -5.38
CA GLN A 24 12.44 9.55 -6.43
C GLN A 24 11.00 9.30 -6.88
N VAL A 25 10.05 9.28 -5.94
CA VAL A 25 8.63 9.19 -6.24
C VAL A 25 8.17 10.40 -7.08
N PHE A 26 8.50 11.62 -6.64
CA PHE A 26 8.10 12.83 -7.32
C PHE A 26 8.70 12.96 -8.72
N GLU A 27 9.97 12.59 -8.94
CA GLU A 27 10.56 12.61 -10.29
C GLU A 27 9.81 11.70 -11.26
N ALA A 28 9.36 10.51 -10.82
CA ALA A 28 8.55 9.63 -11.65
C ALA A 28 7.19 10.26 -12.00
N VAL A 29 6.56 10.94 -11.04
CA VAL A 29 5.28 11.65 -11.22
C VAL A 29 5.45 12.87 -12.13
N LYS A 30 6.54 13.62 -11.96
CA LYS A 30 6.91 14.76 -12.81
C LYS A 30 7.13 14.32 -14.25
N GLU A 31 7.79 13.19 -14.48
CA GLU A 31 7.96 12.63 -15.81
C GLU A 31 6.60 12.25 -16.45
N ALA A 32 5.67 11.74 -15.64
CA ALA A 32 4.31 11.37 -16.08
C ALA A 32 3.39 12.58 -16.32
N ARG A 33 3.67 13.75 -15.72
CA ARG A 33 2.92 15.02 -15.90
C ARG A 33 1.38 14.87 -15.80
N PRO A 34 0.83 14.45 -14.64
CA PRO A 34 -0.61 14.37 -14.42
C PRO A 34 -1.26 15.77 -14.39
N SER A 35 -2.49 15.91 -14.89
CA SER A 35 -3.18 17.19 -14.92
C SER A 35 -3.59 17.71 -13.53
N LYS A 36 -3.58 16.84 -12.51
CA LYS A 36 -3.94 17.20 -11.13
C LYS A 36 -3.06 16.51 -10.09
N LEU A 37 -2.59 17.29 -9.12
CA LEU A 37 -1.85 16.80 -7.95
C LEU A 37 -2.59 17.16 -6.66
N PHE A 38 -2.64 16.18 -5.76
CA PHE A 38 -2.99 16.37 -4.36
C PHE A 38 -1.74 16.11 -3.53
N LEU A 39 -1.28 17.13 -2.80
CA LEU A 39 -0.08 17.05 -1.98
C LEU A 39 -0.52 17.05 -0.51
N TYR A 40 -0.49 15.89 0.12
CA TYR A 40 -0.73 15.76 1.55
C TYR A 40 0.59 15.55 2.29
N GLN A 41 0.82 16.37 3.32
CA GLN A 41 1.96 16.19 4.22
C GLN A 41 1.50 16.11 5.67
N ASP A 42 1.84 15.03 6.36
CA ASP A 42 1.58 14.93 7.81
C ASP A 42 2.45 15.93 8.60
N GLY A 43 1.97 16.35 9.76
CA GLY A 43 2.61 17.40 10.54
C GLY A 43 3.76 16.87 11.40
N PRO A 44 4.60 17.77 11.93
CA PRO A 44 5.77 17.40 12.73
C PRO A 44 5.36 16.69 14.03
N ARG A 45 6.16 15.69 14.45
CA ARG A 45 6.08 15.12 15.82
C ARG A 45 6.86 15.97 16.83
N GLY A 46 7.68 16.89 16.33
CA GLY A 46 8.53 17.83 17.06
C GLY A 46 9.53 18.49 16.11
N GLU A 47 10.35 19.40 16.63
CA GLU A 47 11.25 20.24 15.82
C GLU A 47 12.21 19.46 14.91
N ARG A 48 12.64 18.26 15.33
CA ARG A 48 13.56 17.41 14.54
C ARG A 48 13.03 17.03 13.16
N ASP A 49 11.70 17.00 12.99
CA ASP A 49 11.09 16.59 11.73
C ASP A 49 11.04 17.75 10.72
N MET A 50 11.16 19.00 11.18
CA MET A 50 10.96 20.20 10.36
C MET A 50 11.91 20.29 9.17
N ALA A 51 13.20 19.96 9.36
CA ALA A 51 14.16 19.98 8.26
C ALA A 51 13.77 19.03 7.12
N GLY A 52 13.32 17.81 7.46
CA GLY A 52 12.85 16.83 6.47
C GLY A 52 11.52 17.24 5.82
N ILE A 53 10.62 17.85 6.60
CA ILE A 53 9.34 18.39 6.11
C ILE A 53 9.57 19.48 5.07
N GLU A 54 10.42 20.47 5.38
CA GLU A 54 10.72 21.58 4.47
C GLU A 54 11.47 21.09 3.22
N ALA A 55 12.38 20.11 3.37
CA ALA A 55 13.04 19.48 2.24
C ALA A 55 12.04 18.78 1.30
N CYS A 56 11.01 18.11 1.84
CA CYS A 56 9.94 17.52 1.03
C CYS A 56 9.10 18.58 0.33
N ARG A 57 8.74 19.68 1.02
CA ARG A 57 7.99 20.80 0.41
C ARG A 57 8.75 21.44 -0.74
N ALA A 58 10.07 21.58 -0.61
CA ALA A 58 10.92 22.10 -1.67
C ALA A 58 10.91 21.21 -2.92
N ILE A 59 10.81 19.89 -2.78
CA ILE A 59 10.71 18.95 -3.91
C ILE A 59 9.44 19.23 -4.74
N VAL A 60 8.30 19.48 -4.08
CA VAL A 60 6.99 19.74 -4.72
C VAL A 60 6.62 21.22 -4.81
N SER A 61 7.63 22.10 -4.84
CA SER A 61 7.43 23.52 -5.06
C SER A 61 6.84 23.82 -6.44
N ASP A 62 6.20 24.97 -6.60
CA ASP A 62 5.62 25.36 -7.90
C ASP A 62 6.69 25.51 -9.00
N GLU A 63 7.94 25.80 -8.64
CA GLU A 63 9.08 25.84 -9.57
C GLU A 63 9.42 24.45 -10.13
N ASN A 64 9.23 23.40 -9.33
CA ASN A 64 9.48 22.02 -9.74
C ASN A 64 8.29 21.39 -10.49
N ILE A 65 7.11 21.99 -10.40
CA ILE A 65 5.89 21.60 -11.15
C ILE A 65 5.82 22.43 -12.45
N ASP A 66 6.67 22.05 -13.39
CA ASP A 66 6.91 22.76 -14.66
C ASP A 66 5.94 22.38 -15.80
N TRP A 67 4.83 21.71 -15.48
CA TRP A 67 3.76 21.37 -16.41
C TRP A 67 2.39 21.93 -15.99
N GLU A 68 1.44 21.94 -16.93
CA GLU A 68 0.05 22.34 -16.71
C GLU A 68 -0.62 21.37 -15.74
N CYS A 69 -0.79 21.82 -14.50
CA CYS A 69 -1.28 21.01 -13.39
C CYS A 69 -2.09 21.86 -12.42
N GLU A 70 -3.28 21.39 -12.05
CA GLU A 70 -4.03 21.87 -10.89
C GLU A 70 -3.43 21.25 -9.63
N VAL A 71 -3.04 22.05 -8.64
CA VAL A 71 -2.36 21.55 -7.44
C VAL A 71 -3.16 21.91 -6.19
N HIS A 72 -3.55 20.89 -5.44
CA HIS A 72 -4.18 21.02 -4.12
C HIS A 72 -3.18 20.63 -3.03
N ARG A 73 -3.17 21.36 -1.92
CA ARG A 73 -2.22 21.14 -0.82
C ARG A 73 -2.95 21.03 0.51
N MET A 74 -2.61 20.01 1.29
CA MET A 74 -3.07 19.82 2.66
C MET A 74 -1.86 19.47 3.53
N TYR A 75 -1.27 20.50 4.15
CA TYR A 75 -0.14 20.34 5.06
C TYR A 75 -0.62 20.47 6.49
N GLN A 76 -0.45 19.42 7.27
CA GLN A 76 -0.94 19.38 8.65
C GLN A 76 -0.01 20.14 9.60
N GLU A 77 -0.59 20.81 10.59
CA GLU A 77 0.15 21.50 11.65
C GLU A 77 0.63 20.55 12.75
N LYS A 78 -0.03 19.40 12.91
CA LYS A 78 0.31 18.37 13.90
C LYS A 78 0.40 17.00 13.24
N ASN A 79 1.18 16.11 13.83
CA ASN A 79 1.26 14.73 13.39
C ASN A 79 -0.03 13.94 13.72
N TYR A 80 -0.69 13.40 12.71
CA TYR A 80 -1.82 12.48 12.86
C TYR A 80 -1.36 11.02 12.89
N GLY A 81 -0.16 10.74 12.38
CA GLY A 81 0.40 9.40 12.22
C GLY A 81 0.07 8.81 10.84
N CYS A 82 0.75 7.72 10.49
CA CYS A 82 0.67 7.08 9.17
C CYS A 82 -0.77 6.71 8.80
N ASP A 83 -1.36 5.75 9.51
CA ASP A 83 -2.69 5.23 9.26
C ASP A 83 -3.80 6.30 9.21
N PRO A 84 -3.92 7.23 10.18
CA PRO A 84 -4.93 8.30 10.07
C PRO A 84 -4.65 9.27 8.93
N SER A 85 -3.38 9.59 8.64
CA SER A 85 -3.03 10.48 7.53
C SER A 85 -3.39 9.88 6.18
N GLU A 86 -3.21 8.57 6.00
CA GLU A 86 -3.70 7.85 4.83
C GLU A 86 -5.20 8.04 4.66
N TYR A 87 -5.98 7.72 5.70
CA TYR A 87 -7.43 7.85 5.65
C TYR A 87 -7.89 9.29 5.36
N ILE A 88 -7.33 10.29 6.05
CA ILE A 88 -7.67 11.71 5.87
C ILE A 88 -7.34 12.18 4.46
N SER A 89 -6.11 11.92 3.99
CA SER A 89 -5.62 12.37 2.68
C SER A 89 -6.45 11.79 1.54
N GLN A 90 -6.81 10.50 1.63
CA GLN A 90 -7.59 9.80 0.64
C GLN A 90 -9.04 10.29 0.64
N LYS A 91 -9.71 10.42 1.81
CA LYS A 91 -11.05 11.01 1.88
C LYS A 91 -11.08 12.44 1.34
N TRP A 92 -10.03 13.22 1.59
CA TRP A 92 -9.90 14.58 1.06
C TRP A 92 -9.77 14.60 -0.47
N ALA A 93 -8.80 13.86 -1.04
CA ALA A 93 -8.59 13.84 -2.49
C ALA A 93 -9.87 13.35 -3.23
N PHE A 94 -10.45 12.25 -2.75
CA PHE A 94 -11.69 11.71 -3.30
C PHE A 94 -12.93 12.54 -2.99
N SER A 95 -12.88 13.55 -2.11
CA SER A 95 -13.97 14.53 -1.98
C SER A 95 -14.00 15.51 -3.17
N ILE A 96 -12.89 15.64 -3.90
CA ILE A 96 -12.70 16.59 -5.00
C ILE A 96 -12.75 15.88 -6.36
N VAL A 97 -12.20 14.67 -6.47
CA VAL A 97 -12.18 13.88 -7.72
C VAL A 97 -12.83 12.51 -7.58
N ASP A 98 -13.36 12.00 -8.69
CA ASP A 98 -14.01 10.69 -8.73
C ASP A 98 -13.05 9.53 -8.94
N LYS A 99 -11.86 9.81 -9.48
CA LYS A 99 -10.80 8.84 -9.81
C LYS A 99 -9.47 9.40 -9.33
N CYS A 100 -8.71 8.65 -8.55
CA CYS A 100 -7.42 9.10 -8.05
C CYS A 100 -6.44 7.93 -7.89
N MET A 101 -5.19 8.18 -8.25
CA MET A 101 -4.04 7.34 -7.95
C MET A 101 -3.37 7.86 -6.67
N VAL A 102 -2.92 6.96 -5.80
CA VAL A 102 -2.31 7.26 -4.51
C VAL A 102 -0.90 6.65 -4.50
N LEU A 103 0.08 7.48 -4.13
CA LEU A 103 1.47 7.10 -3.93
C LEU A 103 1.97 7.64 -2.58
N GLU A 104 2.64 6.78 -1.83
CA GLU A 104 3.39 7.17 -0.63
C GLU A 104 4.79 7.70 -0.98
N ASP A 105 5.50 8.27 0.01
CA ASP A 105 6.83 8.83 -0.17
C ASP A 105 7.95 7.82 -0.40
N ASP A 106 7.61 6.53 -0.51
CA ASP A 106 8.54 5.47 -0.86
C ASP A 106 8.03 4.52 -1.98
N ASP A 107 6.89 4.81 -2.61
CA ASP A 107 6.35 4.01 -3.72
C ASP A 107 6.76 4.61 -5.06
N VAL A 108 7.83 4.10 -5.67
CA VAL A 108 8.32 4.64 -6.94
C VAL A 108 7.70 3.90 -8.12
N PRO A 109 6.83 4.54 -8.92
CA PRO A 109 6.15 3.89 -10.04
C PRO A 109 7.01 3.77 -11.30
N SER A 110 6.65 2.82 -12.16
CA SER A 110 7.02 2.78 -13.58
C SER A 110 6.22 3.81 -14.38
N GLN A 111 6.71 4.24 -15.53
CA GLN A 111 6.03 5.27 -16.35
C GLN A 111 4.71 4.74 -16.95
N SER A 112 4.67 3.46 -17.29
CA SER A 112 3.48 2.76 -17.79
C SER A 112 2.40 2.55 -16.71
N PHE A 113 2.71 2.73 -15.42
CA PHE A 113 1.70 2.60 -14.36
C PHE A 113 0.62 3.69 -14.46
N PHE A 114 0.99 4.91 -14.84
CA PHE A 114 0.04 6.02 -15.00
C PHE A 114 -1.01 5.76 -16.10
N PRO A 115 -0.64 5.45 -17.36
CA PRO A 115 -1.62 5.08 -18.38
C PRO A 115 -2.33 3.76 -18.07
N PHE A 116 -1.69 2.80 -17.39
CA PHE A 116 -2.35 1.58 -16.91
C PHE A 116 -3.49 1.90 -15.93
N CYS A 117 -3.22 2.70 -14.90
CA CYS A 117 -4.25 3.15 -13.95
C CYS A 117 -5.36 3.93 -14.66
N LYS A 118 -5.01 4.84 -15.58
CA LYS A 118 -6.02 5.60 -16.34
C LYS A 118 -6.95 4.67 -17.12
N GLU A 119 -6.40 3.76 -17.89
CA GLU A 119 -7.18 2.82 -18.70
C GLU A 119 -8.07 1.92 -17.83
N MET A 120 -7.55 1.42 -16.70
CA MET A 120 -8.34 0.59 -15.78
C MET A 120 -9.44 1.39 -15.05
N LEU A 121 -9.14 2.63 -14.63
CA LEU A 121 -10.09 3.54 -13.98
C LEU A 121 -11.28 3.86 -14.90
N ASP A 122 -11.03 4.07 -16.19
CA ASP A 122 -12.09 4.32 -17.17
C ASP A 122 -12.85 3.04 -17.52
N LYS A 123 -12.13 1.94 -17.79
CA LYS A 123 -12.74 0.68 -18.20
C LYS A 123 -13.67 0.07 -17.14
N TYR A 124 -13.30 0.18 -15.87
CA TYR A 124 -14.03 -0.41 -14.74
C TYR A 124 -14.77 0.61 -13.88
N GLU A 125 -15.00 1.83 -14.40
CA GLU A 125 -15.69 2.91 -13.70
C GLU A 125 -17.03 2.48 -13.08
N ASN A 126 -17.83 1.75 -13.86
CA ASN A 126 -19.16 1.28 -13.46
C ASN A 126 -19.19 -0.20 -13.06
N ASP A 127 -18.04 -0.87 -12.96
CA ASP A 127 -17.99 -2.27 -12.54
C ASP A 127 -17.75 -2.37 -11.03
N GLU A 128 -18.85 -2.51 -10.28
CA GLU A 128 -18.82 -2.57 -8.82
C GLU A 128 -18.10 -3.79 -8.24
N ARG A 129 -17.75 -4.78 -9.08
CA ARG A 129 -16.91 -5.91 -8.65
C ARG A 129 -15.46 -5.48 -8.42
N ILE A 130 -15.04 -4.35 -9.00
CA ILE A 130 -13.66 -3.86 -8.91
C ILE A 130 -13.58 -2.74 -7.88
N SER A 131 -12.68 -2.91 -6.92
CA SER A 131 -12.47 -1.96 -5.81
C SER A 131 -11.14 -1.22 -5.91
N MET A 132 -10.12 -1.82 -6.54
CA MET A 132 -8.76 -1.27 -6.50
C MET A 132 -7.97 -1.66 -7.74
N ILE A 133 -7.05 -0.79 -8.14
CA ILE A 133 -5.98 -1.08 -9.10
C ILE A 133 -4.67 -0.96 -8.32
N SER A 134 -3.94 -2.05 -8.16
CA SER A 134 -2.61 -2.08 -7.52
C SER A 134 -1.53 -2.00 -8.59
N GLY A 135 -0.41 -1.31 -8.32
CA GLY A 135 0.80 -1.42 -9.12
C GLY A 135 1.77 -2.50 -8.62
N PHE A 136 1.60 -2.95 -7.38
CA PHE A 136 2.42 -3.98 -6.76
C PHE A 136 2.01 -5.40 -7.16
N ASN A 137 3.00 -6.17 -7.60
CA ASN A 137 2.89 -7.60 -7.83
C ASN A 137 4.02 -8.35 -7.10
N ILE A 138 3.65 -9.19 -6.13
CA ILE A 138 4.61 -9.93 -5.29
C ILE A 138 5.35 -11.05 -6.03
N ASP A 139 4.83 -11.50 -7.18
CA ASP A 139 5.52 -12.48 -8.02
C ASP A 139 6.70 -11.85 -8.79
N GLU A 140 6.81 -10.51 -8.80
CA GLU A 140 7.63 -9.71 -9.74
C GLU A 140 7.16 -9.86 -11.20
N VAL A 141 6.98 -11.09 -11.66
CA VAL A 141 6.35 -11.48 -12.93
C VAL A 141 5.45 -12.69 -12.70
N THR A 142 4.18 -12.57 -13.05
CA THR A 142 3.18 -13.64 -12.97
C THR A 142 3.16 -14.43 -14.29
N GLU A 143 3.98 -15.49 -14.36
CA GLU A 143 4.20 -16.28 -15.60
C GLU A 143 2.95 -17.00 -16.13
N ASP A 144 1.99 -17.33 -15.26
CA ASP A 144 0.76 -18.05 -15.62
C ASP A 144 -0.35 -17.13 -16.16
N CYS A 145 -0.11 -15.82 -16.26
CA CYS A 145 -1.05 -14.85 -16.79
C CYS A 145 -0.72 -14.49 -18.25
N PRO A 146 -1.57 -14.86 -19.24
CA PRO A 146 -1.32 -14.50 -20.64
C PRO A 146 -1.75 -13.06 -20.97
N TYR A 147 -2.21 -12.28 -19.99
CA TYR A 147 -2.74 -10.91 -20.10
C TYR A 147 -1.81 -9.93 -19.36
N ASP A 148 -1.99 -8.63 -19.57
CA ASP A 148 -1.18 -7.60 -18.89
C ASP A 148 -1.61 -7.37 -17.43
N TYR A 149 -2.75 -7.93 -17.02
CA TYR A 149 -3.24 -7.89 -15.65
C TYR A 149 -4.21 -9.04 -15.35
N PHE A 150 -4.47 -9.25 -14.06
CA PHE A 150 -5.43 -10.22 -13.56
C PHE A 150 -6.17 -9.66 -12.34
N PHE A 151 -7.19 -10.39 -11.88
CA PHE A 151 -8.00 -10.01 -10.72
C PHE A 151 -7.65 -10.86 -9.51
N THR A 152 -7.73 -10.32 -8.31
CA THR A 152 -7.47 -11.05 -7.07
C THR A 152 -8.29 -10.47 -5.92
N SER A 153 -8.63 -11.29 -4.92
CA SER A 153 -9.25 -10.82 -3.67
C SER A 153 -8.20 -10.34 -2.65
N THR A 154 -6.92 -10.30 -3.02
CA THR A 154 -5.83 -9.84 -2.16
C THR A 154 -5.69 -8.34 -2.20
N PHE A 155 -5.31 -7.77 -1.07
CA PHE A 155 -5.06 -6.36 -0.89
C PHE A 155 -3.55 -6.07 -0.96
N GLY A 156 -3.14 -5.10 -1.79
CA GLY A 156 -1.74 -4.71 -1.96
C GLY A 156 -1.66 -3.23 -2.31
N ILE A 157 -0.96 -2.46 -1.50
CA ILE A 157 -1.15 -0.99 -1.47
C ILE A 157 0.06 -0.18 -1.93
N TRP A 158 1.17 -0.81 -2.32
CA TRP A 158 2.29 -0.03 -2.85
C TRP A 158 1.91 0.48 -4.23
N GLY A 159 1.62 1.78 -4.31
CA GLY A 159 1.01 2.47 -5.43
C GLY A 159 -0.31 1.86 -5.89
N TRP A 160 -1.41 2.60 -5.76
CA TRP A 160 -2.73 2.12 -6.16
C TRP A 160 -3.61 3.21 -6.73
N ALA A 161 -4.73 2.85 -7.34
CA ALA A 161 -5.76 3.76 -7.78
C ALA A 161 -7.15 3.20 -7.51
N SER A 162 -8.13 4.09 -7.33
CA SER A 162 -9.54 3.70 -7.11
C SER A 162 -10.49 4.84 -7.50
N TRP A 163 -11.76 4.64 -7.17
CA TRP A 163 -12.88 5.53 -7.44
C TRP A 163 -13.51 6.02 -6.14
N ARG A 164 -14.06 7.24 -6.14
CA ARG A 164 -14.83 7.79 -5.03
C ARG A 164 -15.93 6.83 -4.56
N ARG A 165 -16.62 6.14 -5.48
CA ARG A 165 -17.66 5.14 -5.17
C ARG A 165 -17.18 4.01 -4.25
N VAL A 166 -15.88 3.71 -4.23
CA VAL A 166 -15.28 2.70 -3.33
C VAL A 166 -14.95 3.32 -1.99
N ILE A 167 -14.35 4.50 -2.00
CA ILE A 167 -13.91 5.23 -0.79
C ILE A 167 -15.10 5.70 0.05
N ASP A 168 -16.25 5.96 -0.56
CA ASP A 168 -17.48 6.31 0.14
C ASP A 168 -18.13 5.14 0.88
N GLN A 169 -17.71 3.90 0.58
CA GLN A 169 -18.12 2.70 1.32
C GLN A 169 -17.27 2.46 2.57
N TRP A 170 -16.22 3.26 2.81
CA TRP A 170 -15.34 3.07 3.95
C TRP A 170 -16.02 3.46 5.26
N ASP A 171 -15.88 2.57 6.25
CA ASP A 171 -16.39 2.75 7.60
C ASP A 171 -15.23 2.89 8.59
N GLY A 172 -14.83 4.13 8.85
CA GLY A 172 -13.76 4.44 9.81
C GLY A 172 -14.08 4.09 11.26
N GLN A 173 -15.36 3.85 11.60
CA GLN A 173 -15.79 3.50 12.96
C GLN A 173 -15.83 1.98 13.18
N TYR A 174 -15.61 1.18 12.14
CA TYR A 174 -15.72 -0.28 12.16
C TYR A 174 -17.08 -0.75 12.71
N SER A 175 -18.15 -0.03 12.38
CA SER A 175 -19.52 -0.34 12.78
C SER A 175 -19.98 -1.71 12.27
N PHE A 176 -19.40 -2.20 11.17
CA PHE A 176 -19.61 -3.58 10.69
C PHE A 176 -19.28 -4.67 11.72
N LEU A 177 -18.45 -4.38 12.72
CA LEU A 177 -18.14 -5.31 13.81
C LEU A 177 -19.33 -5.53 14.77
N ASP A 178 -20.31 -4.63 14.77
CA ASP A 178 -21.52 -4.70 15.60
C ASP A 178 -22.64 -5.51 14.94
N ASP A 179 -22.54 -5.79 13.64
CA ASP A 179 -23.51 -6.62 12.92
C ASP A 179 -23.19 -8.11 13.09
N ALA A 180 -23.89 -8.76 14.02
CA ALA A 180 -23.67 -10.17 14.33
C ALA A 180 -23.89 -11.12 13.14
N TYR A 181 -24.88 -10.84 12.28
CA TYR A 181 -25.20 -11.69 11.14
C TYR A 181 -24.11 -11.58 10.06
N ASN A 182 -23.79 -10.36 9.64
CA ASN A 182 -22.78 -10.14 8.60
C ASN A 182 -21.38 -10.55 9.08
N MET A 183 -21.08 -10.42 10.37
CA MET A 183 -19.85 -10.97 10.95
C MET A 183 -19.81 -12.51 10.96
N ALA A 184 -20.95 -13.19 11.10
CA ALA A 184 -21.00 -14.65 10.97
C ALA A 184 -20.75 -15.08 9.52
N GLN A 185 -21.36 -14.38 8.55
CA GLN A 185 -21.13 -14.61 7.13
C GLN A 185 -19.67 -14.38 6.74
N LEU A 186 -19.05 -13.28 7.18
CA LEU A 186 -17.64 -12.99 6.91
C LEU A 186 -16.71 -14.05 7.50
N LYS A 187 -16.99 -14.56 8.72
CA LYS A 187 -16.22 -15.66 9.33
C LYS A 187 -16.29 -16.93 8.50
N ALA A 188 -17.49 -17.32 8.07
CA ALA A 188 -17.71 -18.50 7.25
C ALA A 188 -16.97 -18.38 5.91
N LEU A 189 -17.10 -17.23 5.24
CA LEU A 189 -16.40 -16.94 3.99
C LEU A 189 -14.87 -16.96 4.18
N ALA A 190 -14.36 -16.34 5.25
CA ALA A 190 -12.94 -16.30 5.56
C ALA A 190 -12.35 -17.71 5.77
N GLU A 191 -13.08 -18.62 6.41
CA GLU A 191 -12.62 -20.00 6.55
C GLU A 191 -12.67 -20.75 5.21
N GLN A 192 -13.78 -20.64 4.46
CA GLN A 192 -13.94 -21.28 3.16
C GLN A 192 -12.86 -20.83 2.15
N ARG A 193 -12.60 -19.52 2.09
CA ARG A 193 -11.61 -18.91 1.17
C ARG A 193 -10.19 -18.91 1.72
N LYS A 194 -9.99 -19.46 2.92
CA LYS A 194 -8.71 -19.54 3.63
C LYS A 194 -8.02 -18.17 3.82
N TYR A 195 -8.80 -17.13 4.12
CA TYR A 195 -8.23 -15.82 4.46
C TYR A 195 -7.41 -15.88 5.74
N ARG A 196 -6.59 -14.83 5.95
CA ARG A 196 -5.70 -14.67 7.10
C ARG A 196 -6.48 -14.78 8.42
N LYS A 197 -6.03 -15.69 9.31
CA LYS A 197 -6.75 -16.08 10.54
C LYS A 197 -6.94 -14.96 11.56
N ASP A 198 -6.02 -14.00 11.61
CA ASP A 198 -6.04 -12.88 12.56
C ASP A 198 -6.76 -11.63 12.03
N MET A 199 -7.37 -11.69 10.84
CA MET A 199 -8.09 -10.57 10.20
C MET A 199 -9.16 -9.94 11.11
N ILE A 200 -10.09 -10.73 11.66
CA ILE A 200 -11.15 -10.19 12.51
C ILE A 200 -10.59 -9.65 13.84
N LYS A 201 -9.52 -10.28 14.36
CA LYS A 201 -8.82 -9.78 15.55
C LYS A 201 -8.15 -8.43 15.27
N MET A 202 -7.55 -8.28 14.09
CA MET A 202 -6.95 -7.03 13.62
C MET A 202 -8.00 -5.92 13.55
N PHE A 203 -9.15 -6.15 12.90
CA PHE A 203 -10.25 -5.16 12.86
C PHE A 203 -10.70 -4.70 14.26
N ARG A 204 -10.87 -5.65 15.19
CA ARG A 204 -11.23 -5.32 16.58
C ARG A 204 -10.15 -4.51 17.31
N ASN A 205 -8.89 -4.84 17.09
CA ASN A 205 -7.77 -4.11 17.69
C ASN A 205 -7.68 -2.69 17.15
N HIS A 206 -7.82 -2.52 15.83
CA HIS A 206 -7.80 -1.20 15.19
C HIS A 206 -8.97 -0.33 15.69
N ARG A 207 -10.20 -0.87 15.73
CA ARG A 207 -11.34 -0.18 16.35
C ARG A 207 -11.06 0.26 17.79
N ALA A 208 -10.45 -0.60 18.59
CA ALA A 208 -10.15 -0.31 20.00
C ALA A 208 -9.11 0.80 20.21
N THR A 209 -8.38 1.22 19.16
CA THR A 209 -7.49 2.38 19.24
C THR A 209 -8.22 3.71 19.10
N GLY A 210 -9.44 3.71 18.55
CA GLY A 210 -10.19 4.91 18.18
C GLY A 210 -9.61 5.68 16.99
N LYS A 211 -8.73 5.05 16.20
CA LYS A 211 -8.11 5.64 15.00
C LYS A 211 -8.56 4.93 13.72
N GLU A 212 -8.57 5.66 12.63
CA GLU A 212 -8.82 5.15 11.29
C GLU A 212 -7.55 4.48 10.74
N TYR A 213 -7.60 3.15 10.56
CA TYR A 213 -6.55 2.39 9.88
C TYR A 213 -7.00 2.06 8.48
N TYR A 214 -6.61 2.92 7.54
CA TYR A 214 -6.99 2.87 6.14
C TYR A 214 -6.94 1.45 5.56
N GLU A 215 -5.80 0.74 5.72
CA GLU A 215 -5.59 -0.56 5.09
C GLU A 215 -6.70 -1.55 5.48
N SER A 216 -7.01 -1.58 6.76
CA SER A 216 -7.98 -2.52 7.31
C SER A 216 -9.42 -2.10 7.05
N ILE A 217 -9.69 -0.80 6.95
CA ILE A 217 -10.99 -0.26 6.55
C ILE A 217 -11.26 -0.60 5.08
N PHE A 218 -10.29 -0.35 4.20
CA PHE A 218 -10.42 -0.64 2.79
C PHE A 218 -10.53 -2.16 2.55
N TRP A 219 -9.69 -2.95 3.21
CA TRP A 219 -9.79 -4.40 3.08
C TRP A 219 -11.12 -4.94 3.62
N ALA A 220 -11.64 -4.41 4.73
CA ALA A 220 -12.98 -4.75 5.21
C ALA A 220 -14.05 -4.41 4.16
N SER A 221 -14.02 -3.20 3.58
CA SER A 221 -14.95 -2.81 2.51
C SER A 221 -14.89 -3.78 1.31
N MET A 222 -13.69 -4.16 0.86
CA MET A 222 -13.54 -5.16 -0.20
C MET A 222 -14.18 -6.51 0.18
N LEU A 223 -13.98 -6.97 1.41
CA LEU A 223 -14.51 -8.27 1.86
C LEU A 223 -16.03 -8.28 1.94
N PHE A 224 -16.65 -7.22 2.48
CA PHE A 224 -18.11 -7.13 2.60
C PHE A 224 -18.80 -6.96 1.24
N ASN A 225 -18.12 -6.39 0.25
CA ASN A 225 -18.66 -6.19 -1.10
C ASN A 225 -18.21 -7.26 -2.11
N SER A 226 -17.50 -8.32 -1.68
CA SER A 226 -16.88 -9.31 -2.59
C SER A 226 -16.02 -8.67 -3.69
N GLY A 227 -15.36 -7.57 -3.35
CA GLY A 227 -14.55 -6.76 -4.26
C GLY A 227 -13.25 -7.44 -4.68
N LEU A 228 -12.82 -7.14 -5.91
CA LEU A 228 -11.57 -7.59 -6.50
C LEU A 228 -10.64 -6.41 -6.76
N ALA A 229 -9.35 -6.68 -6.64
CA ALA A 229 -8.29 -5.79 -7.09
C ALA A 229 -7.78 -6.23 -8.48
N ILE A 230 -7.43 -5.26 -9.31
CA ILE A 230 -6.66 -5.43 -10.54
C ILE A 230 -5.17 -5.32 -10.20
N LEU A 231 -4.38 -6.31 -10.61
CA LEU A 231 -2.91 -6.28 -10.48
C LEU A 231 -2.26 -6.49 -11.84
N PRO A 232 -1.18 -5.75 -12.18
CA PRO A 232 -0.44 -5.98 -13.41
C PRO A 232 0.28 -7.34 -13.35
N SER A 233 0.42 -8.00 -14.49
CA SER A 233 1.13 -9.28 -14.59
C SER A 233 2.64 -9.15 -14.38
N LYS A 234 3.16 -7.91 -14.46
CA LYS A 234 4.54 -7.56 -14.11
C LYS A 234 4.50 -6.43 -13.09
N ASN A 235 5.32 -6.50 -12.05
CA ASN A 235 5.37 -5.50 -11.00
C ASN A 235 5.68 -4.10 -11.58
N GLN A 236 4.91 -3.09 -11.17
CA GLN A 236 5.04 -1.72 -11.67
C GLN A 236 5.50 -0.72 -10.60
N ILE A 237 5.65 -1.15 -9.33
CA ILE A 237 6.05 -0.29 -8.19
C ILE A 237 7.25 -0.89 -7.47
N ASN A 238 8.20 -0.04 -7.09
CA ASN A 238 9.23 -0.38 -6.11
C ASN A 238 8.97 0.37 -4.80
N ASN A 239 8.94 -0.33 -3.67
CA ASN A 239 8.88 0.31 -2.35
C ASN A 239 10.29 0.48 -1.78
N LEU A 240 10.67 1.72 -1.47
CA LEU A 240 11.97 2.10 -0.94
C LEU A 240 11.99 2.23 0.59
N GLY A 241 10.87 1.94 1.28
CA GLY A 241 10.74 2.15 2.71
C GLY A 241 11.70 1.30 3.52
N LEU A 242 11.96 0.08 3.04
CA LEU A 242 12.98 -0.81 3.59
C LEU A 242 14.41 -0.43 3.15
N MET A 243 14.68 0.76 2.63
CA MET A 243 16.02 1.15 2.16
C MET A 243 16.43 2.58 2.59
N ALA A 244 15.52 3.35 3.20
CA ALA A 244 15.66 4.80 3.37
C ALA A 244 16.58 5.26 4.54
N ASP A 245 16.63 4.58 5.69
CA ASP A 245 17.29 5.12 6.91
C ASP A 245 18.74 4.63 7.12
N SER A 246 19.64 4.97 6.20
CA SER A 246 21.03 4.47 6.07
C SER A 246 21.88 4.28 7.34
N THR A 247 21.64 5.00 8.44
CA THR A 247 22.42 4.86 9.71
C THR A 247 21.92 3.76 10.67
N HIS A 248 20.64 3.36 10.60
CA HIS A 248 20.11 2.18 11.31
C HIS A 248 19.70 1.04 10.35
N PHE A 249 19.55 1.31 9.05
CA PHE A 249 19.01 0.37 8.07
C PHE A 249 19.95 -0.75 7.66
N THR A 250 21.26 -0.51 7.68
CA THR A 250 22.22 -1.61 7.43
C THR A 250 21.99 -2.77 8.40
N ALA A 251 21.45 -2.54 9.60
CA ALA A 251 21.02 -3.62 10.50
C ALA A 251 19.68 -4.25 10.07
N SER A 252 18.68 -3.49 9.63
CA SER A 252 17.35 -3.99 9.22
C SER A 252 17.41 -4.87 7.96
N ALA A 253 18.06 -4.42 6.89
CA ALA A 253 18.22 -5.25 5.67
C ALA A 253 19.08 -6.50 5.95
N LYS A 254 20.14 -6.37 6.76
CA LYS A 254 21.01 -7.51 7.15
C LYS A 254 20.31 -8.51 8.06
N THR A 255 19.26 -8.12 8.77
CA THR A 255 18.50 -8.98 9.69
C THR A 255 17.16 -9.44 9.14
N THR A 256 16.77 -8.96 7.96
CA THR A 256 15.54 -9.37 7.27
C THR A 256 15.75 -10.70 6.53
N PRO A 257 14.87 -11.70 6.70
CA PRO A 257 14.92 -12.95 5.94
C PRO A 257 14.98 -12.73 4.43
N LYS A 258 15.83 -13.48 3.72
CA LYS A 258 16.11 -13.25 2.28
C LYS A 258 14.85 -13.23 1.41
N ARG A 259 13.89 -14.10 1.70
CA ARG A 259 12.63 -14.15 0.93
C ARG A 259 11.78 -12.90 1.11
N PHE A 260 11.78 -12.31 2.29
CA PHE A 260 11.05 -11.07 2.56
C PHE A 260 11.80 -9.87 1.97
N LEU A 261 13.13 -9.86 2.09
CA LEU A 261 13.99 -8.87 1.46
C LEU A 261 13.81 -8.84 -0.07
N LYS A 262 13.58 -10.00 -0.70
CA LYS A 262 13.37 -10.10 -2.15
C LYS A 262 12.28 -9.14 -2.64
N ILE A 263 11.21 -8.96 -1.87
CA ILE A 263 10.06 -8.11 -2.22
C ILE A 263 10.52 -6.65 -2.43
N PHE A 264 11.48 -6.17 -1.64
CA PHE A 264 12.02 -4.80 -1.73
C PHE A 264 13.12 -4.65 -2.79
N THR A 265 13.58 -5.76 -3.36
CA THR A 265 14.61 -5.78 -4.41
C THR A 265 14.08 -6.23 -5.78
N MET A 266 12.76 -6.41 -5.90
CA MET A 266 12.14 -6.79 -7.17
C MET A 266 12.36 -5.70 -8.21
N LYS A 267 12.37 -6.06 -9.48
CA LYS A 267 12.33 -5.06 -10.56
C LYS A 267 10.94 -4.46 -10.68
N ARG A 268 10.86 -3.23 -11.16
CA ARG A 268 9.65 -2.72 -11.80
C ARG A 268 9.81 -2.79 -13.31
N TYR A 269 8.71 -3.03 -14.00
CA TYR A 269 8.68 -3.22 -15.44
C TYR A 269 7.79 -2.18 -16.10
N GLU A 270 8.14 -1.84 -17.32
CA GLU A 270 7.24 -1.13 -18.21
C GLU A 270 6.31 -2.13 -18.91
N LEU A 271 5.02 -1.77 -19.04
CA LEU A 271 4.06 -2.47 -19.88
C LEU A 271 4.01 -1.85 -21.27
N GLU A 272 3.67 -2.67 -22.26
CA GLU A 272 3.46 -2.25 -23.64
C GLU A 272 1.97 -2.02 -23.88
N PHE A 273 1.64 -1.00 -24.69
CA PHE A 273 0.26 -0.65 -25.03
C PHE A 273 0.02 -0.91 -26.53
N PRO A 274 -1.21 -1.28 -26.95
CA PRO A 274 -2.43 -1.40 -26.13
C PRO A 274 -2.41 -2.63 -25.21
N LEU A 275 -3.07 -2.52 -24.06
CA LEU A 275 -3.12 -3.61 -23.08
C LEU A 275 -3.91 -4.81 -23.60
N LYS A 276 -3.41 -6.01 -23.30
CA LYS A 276 -4.08 -7.28 -23.52
C LYS A 276 -4.99 -7.60 -22.33
N HIS A 277 -6.29 -7.31 -22.48
CA HIS A 277 -7.28 -7.53 -21.44
C HIS A 277 -7.74 -9.00 -21.29
N PRO A 278 -7.98 -9.48 -20.06
CA PRO A 278 -8.74 -10.70 -19.82
C PRO A 278 -10.20 -10.54 -20.26
N ARG A 279 -10.78 -11.62 -20.82
CA ARG A 279 -12.19 -11.64 -21.24
C ARG A 279 -13.17 -11.64 -20.06
N TYR A 280 -12.79 -12.26 -18.94
CA TYR A 280 -13.66 -12.47 -17.80
C TYR A 280 -13.03 -11.91 -16.52
N VAL A 281 -13.87 -11.39 -15.64
CA VAL A 281 -13.50 -10.98 -14.29
C VAL A 281 -13.59 -12.19 -13.37
N ILE A 282 -12.46 -12.89 -13.22
CA ILE A 282 -12.33 -14.09 -12.38
C ILE A 282 -11.06 -13.96 -11.56
N GLU A 283 -11.16 -14.29 -10.27
CA GLU A 283 -10.04 -14.28 -9.34
C GLU A 283 -8.93 -15.26 -9.77
N ASN A 284 -7.69 -14.77 -9.84
CA ASN A 284 -6.50 -15.62 -9.90
C ASN A 284 -6.17 -16.15 -8.50
N VAL A 285 -6.80 -17.27 -8.15
CA VAL A 285 -6.57 -17.95 -6.86
C VAL A 285 -5.10 -18.42 -6.72
N GLY A 286 -4.44 -18.77 -7.83
CA GLY A 286 -3.04 -19.18 -7.84
C GLY A 286 -2.11 -18.08 -7.34
N TYR A 287 -2.34 -16.83 -7.78
CA TYR A 287 -1.63 -15.66 -7.26
C TYR A 287 -1.84 -15.49 -5.75
N LYS A 288 -3.10 -15.56 -5.27
CA LYS A 288 -3.40 -15.44 -3.84
C LYS A 288 -2.64 -16.48 -3.02
N ASP A 289 -2.61 -17.74 -3.46
CA ASP A 289 -1.90 -18.81 -2.78
C ASP A 289 -0.38 -18.55 -2.72
N ARG A 290 0.22 -18.04 -3.80
CA ARG A 290 1.64 -17.64 -3.83
C ARG A 290 1.92 -16.48 -2.88
N LEU A 291 1.08 -15.44 -2.90
CA LEU A 291 1.18 -14.30 -1.99
C LEU A 291 1.12 -14.74 -0.52
N TYR A 292 0.14 -15.57 -0.17
CA TYR A 292 0.00 -16.09 1.20
C TYR A 292 1.22 -16.92 1.63
N LYS A 293 1.79 -17.71 0.72
CA LYS A 293 3.02 -18.46 0.97
C LYS A 293 4.22 -17.55 1.19
N ILE A 294 4.40 -16.52 0.35
CA ILE A 294 5.52 -15.57 0.45
C ILE A 294 5.44 -14.81 1.78
N LEU A 295 4.25 -14.30 2.14
CA LEU A 295 4.00 -13.57 3.39
C LEU A 295 3.83 -14.50 4.62
N ALA A 296 3.98 -15.81 4.43
CA ALA A 296 3.81 -16.86 5.45
C ALA A 296 2.44 -16.84 6.16
N TRP A 297 1.40 -16.31 5.52
CA TRP A 297 0.03 -16.31 6.02
C TRP A 297 -0.59 -17.70 5.87
N ARG A 298 -1.08 -18.29 6.97
CA ARG A 298 -1.51 -19.70 7.07
C ARG A 298 -0.43 -20.75 6.74
N HIS A 299 0.85 -20.36 6.66
CA HIS A 299 1.99 -21.27 6.45
C HIS A 299 2.92 -21.28 7.66
N PRO A 300 2.60 -22.03 8.74
CA PRO A 300 3.35 -22.00 10.00
C PRO A 300 4.82 -22.43 9.84
N LEU A 301 5.08 -23.43 9.00
CA LEU A 301 6.46 -23.89 8.74
C LEU A 301 7.30 -22.81 8.05
N THR A 302 6.72 -22.11 7.07
CA THR A 302 7.38 -20.97 6.42
C THR A 302 7.64 -19.84 7.42
N LYS A 303 6.65 -19.53 8.27
CA LYS A 303 6.80 -18.53 9.34
C LYS A 303 7.89 -18.88 10.34
N ILE A 304 7.99 -20.15 10.73
CA ILE A 304 9.06 -20.66 11.60
C ILE A 304 10.42 -20.53 10.90
N SER A 305 10.50 -20.88 9.61
CA SER A 305 11.75 -20.76 8.84
C SER A 305 12.26 -19.31 8.79
N TYR A 306 11.37 -18.34 8.57
CA TYR A 306 11.72 -16.91 8.58
C TYR A 306 12.18 -16.45 9.97
N SER A 307 11.50 -16.91 11.01
CA SER A 307 11.87 -16.61 12.39
C SER A 307 13.25 -17.18 12.79
N LEU A 308 13.62 -18.35 12.28
CA LEU A 308 14.93 -18.96 12.51
C LEU A 308 16.03 -18.24 11.72
N GLU A 309 15.75 -17.89 10.47
CA GLU A 309 16.65 -17.10 9.63
C GLU A 309 16.91 -15.72 10.25
N GLU A 310 15.86 -15.00 10.65
CA GLU A 310 15.96 -13.71 11.36
C GLU A 310 16.79 -13.85 12.64
N LEU A 311 16.55 -14.89 13.46
CA LEU A 311 17.32 -15.15 14.67
C LEU A 311 18.80 -15.36 14.36
N TRP A 312 19.12 -16.20 13.38
CA TRP A 312 20.50 -16.47 12.97
C TRP A 312 21.19 -15.20 12.44
N LEU A 313 20.51 -14.40 11.63
CA LEU A 313 21.04 -13.13 11.12
C LEU A 313 21.30 -12.14 12.28
N ASN A 314 20.37 -12.02 13.23
CA ASN A 314 20.58 -11.16 14.39
C ASN A 314 21.76 -11.62 15.25
N ILE A 315 21.97 -12.93 15.44
CA ILE A 315 23.15 -13.48 16.13
C ILE A 315 24.42 -13.15 15.33
N ARG A 316 24.42 -13.42 14.02
CA ARG A 316 25.58 -13.19 13.13
C ARG A 316 26.03 -11.73 13.12
N TYR A 317 25.10 -10.78 13.19
CA TYR A 317 25.39 -9.34 13.15
C TYR A 317 25.36 -8.67 14.54
N GLY A 318 25.40 -9.45 15.63
CA GLY A 318 25.53 -8.95 17.00
C GLY A 318 24.32 -8.13 17.50
N GLN A 319 23.14 -8.29 16.92
CA GLN A 319 21.92 -7.54 17.21
C GLN A 319 21.13 -8.15 18.39
N PHE A 320 21.80 -8.44 19.50
CA PHE A 320 21.20 -9.13 20.67
C PHE A 320 20.02 -8.38 21.30
N GLY A 321 19.99 -7.04 21.20
CA GLY A 321 18.86 -6.23 21.63
C GLY A 321 17.55 -6.54 20.89
N ASN A 322 17.63 -6.85 19.59
CA ASN A 322 16.47 -7.23 18.78
C ASN A 322 15.95 -8.63 19.17
N ILE A 323 16.85 -9.55 19.50
CA ILE A 323 16.50 -10.89 19.98
C ILE A 323 15.71 -10.80 21.29
N SER A 324 16.20 -10.01 22.25
CA SER A 324 15.53 -9.78 23.53
C SER A 324 14.13 -9.20 23.33
N LYS A 325 13.99 -8.14 22.52
CA LYS A 325 12.69 -7.54 22.15
C LYS A 325 11.75 -8.55 21.51
N ALA A 326 12.24 -9.35 20.56
CA ALA A 326 11.45 -10.37 19.87
C ALA A 326 10.97 -11.47 20.83
N PHE A 327 11.81 -11.87 21.79
CA PHE A 327 11.47 -12.84 22.83
C PHE A 327 10.40 -12.30 23.79
N THR A 328 10.58 -11.08 24.32
CA THR A 328 9.58 -10.40 25.15
C THR A 328 8.25 -10.27 24.43
N ARG A 329 8.28 -9.91 23.13
CA ARG A 329 7.09 -9.85 22.27
C ARG A 329 6.40 -11.21 22.18
N ARG A 330 7.13 -12.30 21.91
CA ARG A 330 6.56 -13.66 21.89
C ARG A 330 5.91 -14.06 23.22
N ILE A 331 6.53 -13.72 24.36
CA ILE A 331 5.92 -13.93 25.68
C ILE A 331 4.60 -13.17 25.80
N ARG A 332 4.57 -11.89 25.40
CA ARG A 332 3.32 -11.09 25.40
C ARG A 332 2.24 -11.66 24.48
N LYS A 333 2.58 -12.21 23.30
CA LYS A 333 1.61 -12.94 22.46
C LYS A 333 1.03 -14.15 23.18
N TRP A 334 1.89 -14.93 23.84
CA TRP A 334 1.47 -16.14 24.54
C TRP A 334 0.58 -15.81 25.73
N LEU A 335 0.89 -14.73 26.45
CA LEU A 335 0.07 -14.18 27.53
C LEU A 335 -1.17 -13.41 27.04
N GLY A 336 -1.37 -13.28 25.73
CA GLY A 336 -2.51 -12.57 25.14
C GLY A 336 -2.48 -11.04 25.30
N THR A 337 -1.39 -10.47 25.79
CA THR A 337 -1.27 -9.02 26.09
C THR A 337 -0.77 -8.19 24.92
N GLU A 338 -0.34 -8.82 23.82
CA GLU A 338 0.05 -8.12 22.60
C GLU A 338 -1.16 -7.81 21.70
N LYS A 339 -1.40 -6.51 21.50
CA LYS A 339 -2.35 -5.99 20.50
C LYS A 339 -1.67 -5.93 19.13
N HIS A 340 -2.45 -6.12 18.07
CA HIS A 340 -1.99 -5.76 16.73
C HIS A 340 -1.84 -4.23 16.72
N ALA A 341 -0.68 -3.77 16.26
CA ALA A 341 -0.36 -2.35 16.13
C ALA A 341 -1.04 -1.81 14.88
#